data_AF-A0A3B5Q8T1-F1
#
_entry.id   AF-A0A3B5Q8T1-F1
#
_cell.length_a   1.000
_cell.length_b   1.000
_cell.length_c   1.000
_cell.angle_alpha   90.00
_cell.angle_beta   90.00
_cell.angle_gamma   90.00
#
_symmetry.space_group_name_H-M   'P 1'
#
loop_
_entity.id
_entity.type
_entity.pdbx_description
1 polymer ?
#
loop_
_entity_poly.entity_id
_entity_poly.type
_entity_poly.pdbx_seq_one_letter_code
_entity_poly.pdbx_strand_id
1 'polypeptide(L)'
;MGDSFVIAIDFGTAFSGYAINITKGQEKSEPYLPRWGKEYGFDTPKTPTCILFNEDEKCLSFGYEAKMAYQEMSGEEAKKHYFFEDFKMELYSKKLSSNLKIKAANGKSMKALKVFSESLRFLKEDALRTISRNTQGKNFLASDFTWVLTVPAIWDLSAKQFMREAATQAGIVTEGDEEKLVMALEPEAASIWCKKLPSDGFISEKHNEESLDQSAGTQYIVVDCGGGTIDITVHEVLDGGALKERHKVSGNDLGGQTVDRKFKQFLREIFPEGVWDQFEQNSPSAAQKIMYEFTYLKQVDKDVQISCPFTLGSLIKEKSDTENFVQSELGASWDGRVAGVAASEGRPRLPSPRPLLPALPGESRGVPRPAERHSPSSVSWVFPGASSRWDVPGTPHQGGVQEAS
;
A
#
# COMPACT_ATOMS: atom_id res chain seq x y z
N MET A 1 -3.36 -24.72 -26.24
CA MET A 1 -3.38 -23.40 -25.57
C MET A 1 -2.36 -22.53 -26.28
N GLY A 2 -2.80 -21.38 -26.77
CA GLY A 2 -1.93 -20.42 -27.49
C GLY A 2 -1.11 -19.57 -26.51
N ASP A 3 -0.35 -18.62 -27.06
CA ASP A 3 0.39 -17.63 -26.29
C ASP A 3 -0.54 -16.89 -25.30
N SER A 4 -0.03 -16.61 -24.10
CA SER A 4 -0.77 -15.92 -23.03
C SER A 4 -0.06 -14.64 -22.64
N PHE A 5 -0.78 -13.52 -22.76
CA PHE A 5 -0.31 -12.18 -22.45
C PHE A 5 -1.16 -11.59 -21.32
N VAL A 6 -0.57 -11.41 -20.15
CA VAL A 6 -1.26 -10.93 -18.95
C VAL A 6 -0.51 -9.75 -18.35
N ILE A 7 -1.24 -8.70 -18.00
CA ILE A 7 -0.73 -7.62 -17.15
C ILE A 7 -1.61 -7.54 -15.91
N ALA A 8 -1.00 -7.68 -14.74
CA ALA A 8 -1.70 -7.54 -13.47
C ALA A 8 -1.32 -6.22 -12.82
N ILE A 9 -2.27 -5.33 -12.62
CA ILE A 9 -2.11 -4.06 -11.91
C ILE A 9 -2.59 -4.26 -10.48
N ASP A 10 -1.67 -4.01 -9.55
CA ASP A 10 -2.03 -3.77 -8.16
C ASP A 10 -2.18 -2.27 -7.92
N PHE A 11 -3.43 -1.79 -7.90
CA PHE A 11 -3.74 -0.38 -7.70
C PHE A 11 -3.98 -0.11 -6.21
N GLY A 12 -2.93 -0.17 -5.39
CA GLY A 12 -3.05 -0.05 -3.94
C GLY A 12 -3.31 1.38 -3.44
N THR A 13 -3.71 1.50 -2.17
CA THR A 13 -4.06 2.81 -1.59
C THR A 13 -2.85 3.72 -1.42
N ALA A 14 -1.74 3.20 -0.91
CA ALA A 14 -0.50 3.95 -0.70
C ALA A 14 0.52 3.76 -1.84
N PHE A 15 0.57 2.56 -2.43
CA PHE A 15 1.51 2.21 -3.49
C PHE A 15 0.82 1.37 -4.57
N SER A 16 1.17 1.62 -5.82
CA SER A 16 0.70 0.88 -6.99
C SER A 16 1.86 0.29 -7.79
N GLY A 17 1.60 -0.79 -8.50
CA GLY A 17 2.56 -1.40 -9.41
C GLY A 17 1.88 -2.37 -10.36
N TYR A 18 2.65 -2.97 -11.24
CA TYR A 18 2.13 -4.01 -12.13
C TYR A 18 3.15 -5.12 -12.34
N ALA A 19 2.66 -6.29 -12.75
CA ALA A 19 3.47 -7.42 -13.19
C ALA A 19 3.07 -7.81 -14.61
N ILE A 20 4.05 -8.24 -15.41
CA ILE A 20 3.86 -8.66 -16.79
C ILE A 20 4.16 -10.16 -16.88
N ASN A 21 3.26 -10.92 -17.47
CA ASN A 21 3.54 -12.29 -17.87
C ASN A 21 3.29 -12.45 -19.37
N ILE A 22 4.34 -12.83 -20.10
CA ILE A 22 4.29 -13.20 -21.51
C ILE A 22 4.76 -14.64 -21.59
N THR A 23 3.81 -15.56 -21.80
CA THR A 23 4.10 -16.98 -21.96
C THR A 23 3.91 -17.38 -23.41
N LYS A 24 4.96 -17.96 -24.02
CA LYS A 24 4.90 -18.55 -25.35
C LYS A 24 4.80 -20.07 -25.22
N GLY A 25 3.76 -20.66 -25.80
CA GLY A 25 3.56 -22.11 -25.72
C GLY A 25 3.36 -22.65 -24.29
N GLN A 26 4.11 -23.70 -23.91
CA GLN A 26 3.92 -24.43 -22.64
C GLN A 26 4.99 -24.15 -21.57
N GLU A 27 5.91 -23.20 -21.81
CA GLU A 27 6.96 -22.91 -20.83
C GLU A 27 6.41 -22.13 -19.63
N LYS A 28 6.79 -22.56 -18.41
CA LYS A 28 6.52 -21.76 -17.21
C LYS A 28 7.34 -20.47 -17.30
N SER A 29 6.66 -19.33 -17.39
CA SER A 29 7.28 -18.01 -17.37
C SER A 29 7.13 -17.36 -16.00
N GLU A 30 8.23 -16.91 -15.41
CA GLU A 30 8.18 -16.07 -14.21
C GLU A 30 7.65 -14.67 -14.57
N PRO A 31 6.71 -14.12 -13.78
CA PRO A 31 6.22 -12.78 -14.04
C PRO A 31 7.34 -11.77 -13.87
N TYR A 32 7.46 -10.86 -14.83
CA TYR A 32 8.38 -9.74 -14.75
C TYR A 32 7.76 -8.63 -13.90
N LEU A 33 8.49 -8.20 -12.86
CA LEU A 33 8.13 -7.10 -11.99
C LEU A 33 9.09 -5.92 -12.24
N PRO A 34 8.61 -4.80 -12.84
CA PRO A 34 9.39 -3.59 -12.98
C PRO A 34 9.80 -3.00 -11.63
N ARG A 35 10.93 -2.30 -11.64
CA ARG A 35 11.47 -1.57 -10.48
C ARG A 35 11.30 -0.07 -10.68
N TRP A 36 10.93 0.63 -9.62
CA TRP A 36 10.51 2.03 -9.64
C TRP A 36 11.44 2.95 -8.86
N GLY A 37 11.62 4.16 -9.37
CA GLY A 37 12.23 5.30 -8.66
C GLY A 37 13.76 5.36 -8.68
N LYS A 38 14.42 4.65 -9.61
CA LYS A 38 15.88 4.59 -9.71
C LYS A 38 16.52 5.97 -9.88
N GLU A 39 15.87 6.83 -10.67
CA GLU A 39 16.23 8.23 -10.90
C GLU A 39 16.19 9.10 -9.63
N TYR A 40 15.47 8.65 -8.59
CA TYR A 40 15.37 9.30 -7.28
C TYR A 40 16.11 8.53 -6.17
N GLY A 41 16.91 7.52 -6.53
CA GLY A 41 17.67 6.69 -5.59
C GLY A 41 16.84 5.58 -4.92
N PHE A 42 15.63 5.30 -5.40
CA PHE A 42 14.81 4.19 -4.94
C PHE A 42 14.97 2.96 -5.83
N ASP A 43 14.74 1.79 -5.26
CA ASP A 43 14.63 0.55 -6.01
C ASP A 43 13.51 -0.27 -5.38
N THR A 44 12.28 -0.08 -5.86
CA THR A 44 11.09 -0.63 -5.22
C THR A 44 10.18 -1.35 -6.22
N PRO A 45 9.43 -2.39 -5.80
CA PRO A 45 8.53 -3.12 -6.71
C PRO A 45 7.26 -2.34 -7.07
N LYS A 46 7.01 -1.22 -6.38
CA LYS A 46 5.83 -0.36 -6.54
C LYS A 46 6.23 1.10 -6.39
N THR A 47 5.43 1.98 -6.95
CA THR A 47 5.55 3.45 -6.85
C THR A 47 4.40 4.01 -6.01
N PRO A 48 4.56 5.16 -5.32
CA PRO A 48 3.47 5.75 -4.54
C PRO A 48 2.20 5.96 -5.38
N THR A 49 1.02 5.69 -4.82
CA THR A 49 -0.25 5.98 -5.49
C THR A 49 -0.57 7.47 -5.36
N CYS A 50 0.09 8.27 -6.17
CA CYS A 50 -0.14 9.71 -6.24
C CYS A 50 -0.02 10.22 -7.67
N ILE A 51 -0.72 11.31 -7.96
CA ILE A 51 -0.84 11.86 -9.31
C ILE A 51 -0.87 13.38 -9.26
N LEU A 52 -0.20 14.01 -10.22
CA LEU A 52 -0.04 15.45 -10.32
C LEU A 52 -0.69 15.96 -11.62
N PHE A 53 -1.50 17.01 -11.48
CA PHE A 53 -2.12 17.72 -12.60
C PHE A 53 -1.75 19.20 -12.58
N ASN A 54 -1.70 19.83 -13.76
CA ASN A 54 -1.59 21.28 -13.88
C ASN A 54 -2.92 22.00 -13.61
N GLU A 55 -2.91 23.34 -13.73
CA GLU A 55 -4.11 24.19 -13.55
C GLU A 55 -5.27 23.82 -14.48
N ASP A 56 -4.97 23.36 -15.71
CA ASP A 56 -5.94 22.93 -16.72
C ASP A 56 -6.45 21.50 -16.50
N GLU A 57 -6.14 20.91 -15.34
CA GLU A 57 -6.44 19.52 -15.01
C GLU A 57 -5.86 18.50 -16.02
N LYS A 58 -4.72 18.81 -16.65
CA LYS A 58 -3.96 17.88 -17.48
C LYS A 58 -3.01 17.07 -16.59
N CYS A 59 -3.03 15.75 -16.74
CA CYS A 59 -2.11 14.87 -16.03
C CYS A 59 -0.67 15.19 -16.44
N LEU A 60 0.19 15.44 -15.45
CA LEU A 60 1.62 15.70 -15.65
C LEU A 60 2.43 14.43 -15.40
N SER A 61 2.21 13.79 -14.25
CA SER A 61 2.97 12.62 -13.82
C SER A 61 2.23 11.82 -12.75
N PHE A 62 2.72 10.60 -12.50
CA PHE A 62 2.23 9.68 -11.46
C PHE A 62 3.42 9.10 -10.68
N GLY A 63 3.18 8.61 -9.46
CA GLY A 63 4.20 7.90 -8.71
C GLY A 63 5.29 8.79 -8.14
N TYR A 64 6.51 8.24 -8.03
CA TYR A 64 7.68 9.00 -7.55
C TYR A 64 7.87 10.32 -8.31
N GLU A 65 7.67 10.34 -9.63
CA GLU A 65 7.80 11.57 -10.42
C GLU A 65 6.80 12.65 -9.96
N ALA A 66 5.54 12.29 -9.75
CA ALA A 66 4.53 13.21 -9.20
C ALA A 66 4.89 13.69 -7.80
N LYS A 67 5.31 12.76 -6.93
CA LYS A 67 5.65 13.05 -5.53
C LYS A 67 6.84 14.01 -5.43
N MET A 68 7.92 13.71 -6.14
CA MET A 68 9.14 14.51 -6.14
C MET A 68 8.91 15.87 -6.79
N ALA A 69 8.24 15.92 -7.94
CA ALA A 69 7.91 17.19 -8.59
C ALA A 69 7.09 18.10 -7.68
N TYR A 70 6.05 17.57 -7.01
CA TYR A 70 5.21 18.37 -6.12
C TYR A 70 5.95 18.89 -4.89
N GLN A 71 6.88 18.11 -4.33
CA GLN A 71 7.67 18.51 -3.15
C GLN A 71 8.67 19.63 -3.42
N GLU A 72 9.16 19.73 -4.66
CA GLU A 72 10.08 20.79 -5.08
C GLU A 72 9.34 22.07 -5.53
N MET A 73 8.00 22.03 -5.65
CA MET A 73 7.20 23.22 -5.98
C MET A 73 7.20 24.24 -4.84
N SER A 74 7.31 25.51 -5.22
CA SER A 74 7.05 26.63 -4.31
C SER A 74 5.61 26.59 -3.79
N GLY A 75 5.33 27.23 -2.66
CA GLY A 75 3.97 27.28 -2.10
C GLY A 75 2.94 27.90 -3.07
N GLU A 76 3.34 28.88 -3.88
CA GLU A 76 2.47 29.51 -4.88
C GLU A 76 2.18 28.58 -6.06
N GLU A 77 3.18 27.85 -6.52
CA GLU A 77 3.04 26.86 -7.59
C GLU A 77 2.23 25.64 -7.15
N ALA A 78 2.45 25.15 -5.94
CA ALA A 78 1.70 24.02 -5.37
C ALA A 78 0.21 24.34 -5.18
N LYS A 79 -0.14 25.62 -4.93
CA LYS A 79 -1.53 26.09 -4.87
C LYS A 79 -2.21 26.10 -6.24
N LYS A 80 -1.45 26.13 -7.33
CA LYS A 80 -1.95 26.13 -8.70
C LYS A 80 -2.25 24.72 -9.19
N HIS A 81 -1.36 23.78 -8.92
CA HIS A 81 -1.43 22.37 -9.31
C HIS A 81 -2.40 21.55 -8.45
N TYR A 82 -2.87 20.42 -8.98
CA TYR A 82 -3.66 19.45 -8.22
C TYR A 82 -2.81 18.20 -7.96
N PHE A 83 -2.42 18.00 -6.71
CA PHE A 83 -1.74 16.80 -6.28
C PHE A 83 -2.70 15.93 -5.45
N PHE A 84 -2.89 14.69 -5.88
CA PHE A 84 -3.71 13.71 -5.17
C PHE A 84 -2.84 12.57 -4.68
N GLU A 85 -3.08 12.15 -3.46
CA GLU A 85 -2.56 10.94 -2.84
C GLU A 85 -3.66 10.33 -1.97
N ASP A 86 -3.50 9.07 -1.58
CA ASP A 86 -4.42 8.37 -0.66
C ASP A 86 -5.90 8.35 -1.10
N PHE A 87 -6.16 8.72 -2.36
CA PHE A 87 -7.50 8.97 -2.88
C PHE A 87 -8.30 7.69 -3.13
N LYS A 88 -7.67 6.51 -3.09
CA LYS A 88 -8.36 5.23 -3.29
C LYS A 88 -9.44 5.00 -2.21
N MET A 89 -9.21 5.46 -0.98
CA MET A 89 -10.20 5.34 0.10
C MET A 89 -11.42 6.25 -0.07
N GLU A 90 -11.40 7.19 -1.03
CA GLU A 90 -12.57 8.01 -1.35
C GLU A 90 -13.72 7.19 -1.93
N LEU A 91 -13.46 5.96 -2.38
CA LEU A 91 -14.49 5.03 -2.85
C LEU A 91 -15.12 4.19 -1.74
N TYR A 92 -14.52 4.15 -0.55
CA TYR A 92 -15.01 3.31 0.55
C TYR A 92 -16.22 3.93 1.25
N SER A 93 -17.28 3.14 1.43
CA SER A 93 -18.49 3.50 2.20
C SER A 93 -19.16 4.82 1.78
N LYS A 94 -18.99 5.24 0.52
CA LYS A 94 -19.67 6.42 -0.06
C LYS A 94 -20.72 5.99 -1.06
N LYS A 95 -21.82 6.74 -1.12
CA LYS A 95 -22.73 6.67 -2.27
C LYS A 95 -22.01 7.25 -3.47
N LEU A 96 -21.48 6.37 -4.32
CA LEU A 96 -20.77 6.78 -5.52
C LEU A 96 -21.77 7.35 -6.52
N SER A 97 -21.41 8.50 -7.08
CA SER A 97 -22.10 9.10 -8.21
C SER A 97 -21.07 9.40 -9.29
N SER A 98 -21.51 9.44 -10.53
CA SER A 98 -20.66 9.82 -11.66
C SER A 98 -20.03 11.21 -11.49
N ASN A 99 -20.58 12.06 -10.62
CA ASN A 99 -20.10 13.42 -10.33
C ASN A 99 -19.30 13.53 -9.02
N LEU A 100 -18.89 12.40 -8.42
CA LEU A 100 -18.05 12.41 -7.22
C LEU A 100 -16.80 13.26 -7.45
N LYS A 101 -16.57 14.23 -6.56
CA LYS A 101 -15.36 15.05 -6.53
C LYS A 101 -14.54 14.71 -5.29
N ILE A 102 -13.22 14.68 -5.46
CA ILE A 102 -12.24 14.45 -4.41
C ILE A 102 -11.32 15.65 -4.29
N LYS A 103 -10.72 15.84 -3.10
CA LYS A 103 -9.88 17.00 -2.81
C LYS A 103 -8.40 16.70 -3.06
N ALA A 104 -7.72 17.62 -3.71
CA ALA A 104 -6.26 17.64 -3.83
C ALA A 104 -5.63 18.20 -2.54
N ALA A 105 -4.31 18.07 -2.40
CA ALA A 105 -3.55 18.55 -1.24
C ALA A 105 -3.71 20.06 -0.98
N ASN A 106 -3.98 20.86 -2.01
CA ASN A 106 -4.26 22.30 -1.87
C ASN A 106 -5.73 22.63 -1.53
N GLY A 107 -6.57 21.62 -1.30
CA GLY A 107 -8.00 21.77 -0.99
C GLY A 107 -8.92 21.97 -2.20
N LYS A 108 -8.40 22.17 -3.42
CA LYS A 108 -9.21 22.22 -4.65
C LYS A 108 -9.79 20.84 -4.95
N SER A 109 -10.86 20.78 -5.73
CA SER A 109 -11.59 19.53 -6.02
C SER A 109 -11.64 19.21 -7.51
N MET A 110 -11.44 17.93 -7.86
CA MET A 110 -11.54 17.40 -9.22
C MET A 110 -12.44 16.16 -9.25
N LYS A 111 -13.00 15.82 -10.42
CA LYS A 111 -13.80 14.60 -10.61
C LYS A 111 -12.96 13.36 -10.27
N ALA A 112 -13.45 12.52 -9.35
CA ALA A 112 -12.77 11.30 -8.92
C ALA A 112 -12.46 10.39 -10.11
N LEU A 113 -13.44 10.16 -10.98
CA LEU A 113 -13.27 9.26 -12.12
C LEU A 113 -12.07 9.66 -13.00
N LYS A 114 -11.83 10.97 -13.19
CA LYS A 114 -10.67 11.47 -13.93
C LYS A 114 -9.35 11.15 -13.24
N VAL A 115 -9.27 11.36 -11.92
CA VAL A 115 -8.06 11.08 -11.13
C VAL A 115 -7.71 9.59 -11.20
N PHE A 116 -8.71 8.71 -11.03
CA PHE A 116 -8.50 7.25 -11.11
C PHE A 116 -8.18 6.79 -12.54
N SER A 117 -8.90 7.28 -13.55
CA SER A 117 -8.67 6.86 -14.94
C SER A 117 -7.30 7.30 -15.47
N GLU A 118 -6.84 8.51 -15.13
CA GLU A 118 -5.51 8.96 -15.55
C GLU A 118 -4.39 8.22 -14.79
N SER A 119 -4.61 7.85 -13.52
CA SER A 119 -3.67 6.99 -12.77
C SER A 119 -3.53 5.60 -13.40
N LEU A 120 -4.65 4.97 -13.74
CA LEU A 120 -4.67 3.68 -14.44
C LEU A 120 -4.09 3.80 -15.85
N ARG A 121 -4.35 4.90 -16.56
CA ARG A 121 -3.78 5.16 -17.89
C ARG A 121 -2.26 5.24 -17.84
N PHE A 122 -1.71 5.94 -16.84
CA PHE A 122 -0.27 6.00 -16.64
C PHE A 122 0.32 4.60 -16.43
N LEU A 123 -0.23 3.79 -15.52
CA LEU A 123 0.25 2.43 -15.25
C LEU A 123 0.17 1.54 -16.51
N LYS A 124 -0.92 1.64 -17.28
CA LYS A 124 -1.08 0.94 -18.56
C LYS A 124 -0.01 1.35 -19.56
N GLU A 125 0.20 2.65 -19.76
CA GLU A 125 1.18 3.18 -20.71
C GLU A 125 2.61 2.83 -20.32
N ASP A 126 2.93 2.86 -19.03
CA ASP A 126 4.24 2.45 -18.53
C ASP A 126 4.48 0.95 -18.70
N ALA A 127 3.47 0.11 -18.47
CA ALA A 127 3.53 -1.33 -18.74
C ALA A 127 3.80 -1.62 -20.22
N LEU A 128 3.04 -1.02 -21.13
CA LEU A 128 3.23 -1.21 -22.57
C LEU A 128 4.61 -0.71 -23.01
N ARG A 129 5.06 0.45 -22.52
CA ARG A 129 6.39 0.99 -22.82
C ARG A 129 7.52 0.10 -22.31
N THR A 130 7.35 -0.49 -21.13
CA THR A 130 8.28 -1.44 -20.54
C THR A 130 8.39 -2.71 -21.39
N ILE A 131 7.27 -3.21 -21.91
CA ILE A 131 7.27 -4.36 -22.83
C ILE A 131 7.98 -3.99 -24.13
N SER A 132 7.61 -2.88 -24.77
CA SER A 132 8.21 -2.46 -26.04
C SER A 132 9.73 -2.30 -25.99
N ARG A 133 10.28 -1.81 -24.86
CA ARG A 133 11.73 -1.71 -24.64
C ARG A 133 12.43 -3.08 -24.61
N ASN A 134 11.72 -4.12 -24.18
CA ASN A 134 12.26 -5.46 -23.95
C ASN A 134 11.97 -6.45 -25.10
N THR A 135 11.08 -6.11 -26.05
CA THR A 135 10.59 -7.06 -27.08
C THR A 135 11.11 -6.80 -28.50
N GLN A 136 12.28 -6.17 -28.66
CA GLN A 136 13.00 -6.01 -29.94
C GLN A 136 12.11 -5.52 -31.12
N GLY A 137 11.22 -4.55 -30.88
CA GLY A 137 10.41 -3.92 -31.93
C GLY A 137 9.04 -4.56 -32.19
N LYS A 138 8.60 -5.55 -31.39
CA LYS A 138 7.18 -5.91 -31.37
C LYS A 138 6.35 -4.80 -30.72
N ASN A 139 5.35 -4.33 -31.45
CA ASN A 139 4.35 -3.39 -30.93
C ASN A 139 3.20 -4.18 -30.33
N PHE A 140 2.97 -4.01 -29.03
CA PHE A 140 1.81 -4.55 -28.34
C PHE A 140 0.84 -3.43 -28.02
N LEU A 141 -0.45 -3.70 -28.23
CA LEU A 141 -1.58 -2.85 -27.89
C LEU A 141 -2.20 -3.31 -26.56
N ALA A 142 -2.96 -2.44 -25.91
CA ALA A 142 -3.67 -2.81 -24.69
C ALA A 142 -4.63 -4.00 -24.91
N SER A 143 -5.25 -4.09 -26.09
CA SER A 143 -6.15 -5.18 -26.49
C SER A 143 -5.46 -6.53 -26.68
N ASP A 144 -4.12 -6.58 -26.71
CA ASP A 144 -3.38 -7.84 -26.81
C ASP A 144 -3.28 -8.57 -25.46
N PHE A 145 -3.60 -7.90 -24.36
CA PHE A 145 -3.44 -8.42 -23.00
C PHE A 145 -4.78 -8.70 -22.33
N THR A 146 -4.79 -9.75 -21.50
CA THR A 146 -5.74 -9.84 -20.39
C THR A 146 -5.20 -9.01 -19.22
N TRP A 147 -6.03 -8.11 -18.71
CA TRP A 147 -5.72 -7.23 -17.61
C TRP A 147 -6.35 -7.75 -16.33
N VAL A 148 -5.53 -7.90 -15.30
CA VAL A 148 -6.00 -8.18 -13.94
C VAL A 148 -5.89 -6.88 -13.14
N LEU A 149 -6.97 -6.44 -12.51
CA LEU A 149 -6.98 -5.26 -11.65
C LEU A 149 -7.41 -5.66 -10.24
N THR A 150 -6.55 -5.42 -9.26
CA THR A 150 -6.85 -5.74 -7.86
C THR A 150 -7.81 -4.71 -7.24
N VAL A 151 -8.71 -5.18 -6.39
CA VAL A 151 -9.60 -4.35 -5.57
C VAL A 151 -9.73 -4.93 -4.15
N PRO A 152 -9.99 -4.09 -3.12
CA PRO A 152 -10.21 -4.58 -1.78
C PRO A 152 -11.45 -5.47 -1.69
N ALA A 153 -11.39 -6.51 -0.86
CA ALA A 153 -12.50 -7.44 -0.70
C ALA A 153 -13.73 -6.79 -0.05
N ILE A 154 -13.51 -5.87 0.89
CA ILE A 154 -14.57 -5.14 1.62
C ILE A 154 -15.32 -4.10 0.78
N TRP A 155 -14.91 -3.86 -0.47
CA TRP A 155 -15.60 -2.91 -1.35
C TRP A 155 -16.93 -3.46 -1.87
N ASP A 156 -17.92 -2.57 -1.89
CA ASP A 156 -19.22 -2.87 -2.46
C ASP A 156 -19.18 -2.96 -4.00
N LEU A 157 -20.28 -3.41 -4.59
CA LEU A 157 -20.39 -3.55 -6.05
C LEU A 157 -20.26 -2.21 -6.78
N SER A 158 -20.65 -1.10 -6.14
CA SER A 158 -20.57 0.23 -6.76
C SER A 158 -19.11 0.69 -6.90
N ALA A 159 -18.28 0.46 -5.89
CA ALA A 159 -16.85 0.79 -5.93
C ALA A 159 -16.10 -0.10 -6.93
N LYS A 160 -16.45 -1.39 -7.01
CA LYS A 160 -15.92 -2.30 -8.03
C LYS A 160 -16.31 -1.88 -9.45
N GLN A 161 -17.56 -1.45 -9.64
CA GLN A 161 -18.03 -0.92 -10.93
C GLN A 161 -17.34 0.40 -11.29
N PHE A 162 -17.10 1.28 -10.32
CA PHE A 162 -16.36 2.53 -10.53
C PHE A 162 -14.94 2.25 -11.04
N MET A 163 -14.24 1.27 -10.47
CA MET A 163 -12.91 0.88 -10.96
C MET A 163 -12.93 0.32 -12.37
N ARG A 164 -13.99 -0.43 -12.73
CA ARG A 164 -14.20 -0.90 -14.11
C ARG A 164 -14.38 0.27 -15.07
N GLU A 165 -15.21 1.25 -14.72
CA GLU A 165 -15.41 2.47 -15.52
C GLU A 165 -14.10 3.27 -15.67
N ALA A 166 -13.34 3.41 -14.58
CA ALA A 166 -12.03 4.07 -14.61
C ALA A 166 -11.03 3.34 -15.53
N ALA A 167 -11.02 2.00 -15.50
CA ALA A 167 -10.18 1.19 -16.39
C ALA A 167 -10.59 1.32 -17.86
N THR A 168 -11.89 1.34 -18.16
CA THR A 168 -12.40 1.59 -19.51
C THR A 168 -12.01 2.99 -19.99
N GLN A 169 -12.19 4.03 -19.15
CA GLN A 169 -11.78 5.40 -19.50
C GLN A 169 -10.25 5.55 -19.64
N ALA A 170 -9.48 4.74 -18.91
CA ALA A 170 -8.03 4.65 -19.08
C ALA A 170 -7.62 4.00 -20.41
N GLY A 171 -8.55 3.36 -21.13
CA GLY A 171 -8.28 2.57 -22.32
C GLY A 171 -7.48 1.32 -22.03
N ILE A 172 -7.67 0.72 -20.84
CA ILE A 172 -7.17 -0.62 -20.49
C ILE A 172 -7.98 -1.66 -21.28
N VAL A 173 -9.29 -1.48 -21.30
CA VAL A 173 -10.24 -2.19 -22.17
C VAL A 173 -11.14 -1.19 -22.87
N THR A 174 -11.71 -1.59 -24.00
CA THR A 174 -12.68 -0.81 -24.78
C THR A 174 -14.01 -1.56 -24.86
N GLU A 175 -15.02 -0.90 -25.40
CA GLU A 175 -16.29 -1.56 -25.73
C GLU A 175 -16.05 -2.75 -26.66
N GLY A 176 -16.56 -3.93 -26.30
CA GLY A 176 -16.39 -5.18 -27.04
C GLY A 176 -15.22 -6.08 -26.61
N ASP A 177 -14.35 -5.60 -25.72
CA ASP A 177 -13.20 -6.34 -25.16
C ASP A 177 -13.27 -6.38 -23.60
N GLU A 178 -14.44 -6.16 -22.99
CA GLU A 178 -14.60 -6.05 -21.53
C GLU A 178 -14.21 -7.33 -20.78
N GLU A 179 -14.31 -8.49 -21.43
CA GLU A 179 -13.92 -9.79 -20.90
C GLU A 179 -12.41 -9.91 -20.64
N LYS A 180 -11.60 -9.05 -21.27
CA LYS A 180 -10.16 -8.96 -21.01
C LYS A 180 -9.84 -8.28 -19.68
N LEU A 181 -10.81 -7.66 -19.00
CA LEU A 181 -10.62 -7.09 -17.66
C LEU A 181 -11.18 -8.01 -16.57
N VAL A 182 -10.24 -8.67 -15.87
CA VAL A 182 -10.51 -9.50 -14.70
C VAL A 182 -10.30 -8.67 -13.43
N MET A 183 -11.35 -8.56 -12.61
CA MET A 183 -11.23 -7.98 -11.27
C MET A 183 -10.80 -9.09 -10.30
N ALA A 184 -9.71 -8.87 -9.59
CA ALA A 184 -9.23 -9.81 -8.56
C ALA A 184 -9.36 -9.17 -7.17
N LEU A 185 -9.75 -9.95 -6.17
CA LEU A 185 -9.70 -9.46 -4.80
C LEU A 185 -8.25 -9.49 -4.31
N GLU A 186 -7.81 -8.39 -3.68
CA GLU A 186 -6.47 -8.27 -3.09
C GLU A 186 -6.07 -9.48 -2.21
N PRO A 187 -6.90 -9.92 -1.23
CA PRO A 187 -6.52 -11.05 -0.40
C PRO A 187 -6.52 -12.41 -1.15
N GLU A 188 -7.32 -12.56 -2.20
CA GLU A 188 -7.29 -13.77 -3.04
C GLU A 188 -5.99 -13.82 -3.86
N ALA A 189 -5.60 -12.70 -4.45
CA ALA A 189 -4.34 -12.57 -5.19
C ALA A 189 -3.13 -12.83 -4.27
N ALA A 190 -3.15 -12.28 -3.06
CA ALA A 190 -2.14 -12.54 -2.04
C ALA A 190 -2.10 -14.03 -1.65
N SER A 191 -3.26 -14.66 -1.48
CA SER A 191 -3.38 -16.08 -1.13
C SER A 191 -2.82 -17.01 -2.21
N ILE A 192 -3.11 -16.72 -3.49
CA ILE A 192 -2.56 -17.47 -4.63
C ILE A 192 -1.03 -17.38 -4.68
N TRP A 193 -0.47 -16.22 -4.34
CA TRP A 193 0.98 -16.05 -4.24
C TRP A 193 1.56 -16.82 -3.06
N CYS A 194 0.98 -16.66 -1.87
CA CYS A 194 1.43 -17.33 -0.64
C CYS A 194 1.45 -18.85 -0.80
N LYS A 195 0.46 -19.42 -1.49
CA LYS A 195 0.38 -20.85 -1.80
C LYS A 195 1.64 -21.40 -2.50
N LYS A 196 2.37 -20.57 -3.26
CA LYS A 196 3.61 -20.95 -3.96
C LYS A 196 4.87 -20.80 -3.10
N LEU A 197 4.78 -20.14 -1.95
CA LEU A 197 5.93 -19.92 -1.09
C LEU A 197 6.27 -21.21 -0.33
N PRO A 198 7.57 -21.45 -0.06
CA PRO A 198 7.98 -22.50 0.87
C PRO A 198 7.34 -22.30 2.25
N SER A 199 7.11 -23.41 2.95
CA SER A 199 6.57 -23.46 4.32
C SER A 199 7.38 -22.66 5.35
N ASP A 200 8.69 -22.45 5.12
CA ASP A 200 9.58 -21.68 5.98
C ASP A 200 9.20 -20.20 6.14
N GLY A 201 8.34 -19.69 5.25
CA GLY A 201 7.76 -18.34 5.35
C GLY A 201 6.50 -18.24 6.22
N PHE A 202 6.01 -19.37 6.75
CA PHE A 202 4.78 -19.45 7.55
C PHE A 202 5.14 -19.72 9.01
N ILE A 203 4.40 -19.12 9.95
CA ILE A 203 4.55 -19.37 11.38
C ILE A 203 3.92 -20.72 11.73
N SER A 204 4.36 -21.84 11.15
CA SER A 204 3.72 -23.15 11.37
C SER A 204 4.24 -23.87 12.62
N GLU A 205 3.35 -24.58 13.32
CA GLU A 205 3.73 -25.49 14.41
C GLU A 205 4.48 -26.74 13.91
N LYS A 206 4.54 -26.96 12.58
CA LYS A 206 5.17 -28.11 11.92
C LYS A 206 5.85 -27.68 10.62
N HIS A 207 7.18 -27.57 10.66
CA HIS A 207 8.00 -27.32 9.49
C HIS A 207 8.07 -28.58 8.61
N ASN A 208 7.27 -28.64 7.54
CA ASN A 208 7.44 -29.59 6.45
C ASN A 208 8.00 -28.85 5.24
N GLU A 209 9.00 -29.36 4.52
CA GLU A 209 9.62 -28.68 3.37
C GLU A 209 8.69 -28.50 2.15
N GLU A 210 7.49 -29.08 2.17
CA GLU A 210 6.52 -29.01 1.07
C GLU A 210 5.84 -27.64 0.99
N SER A 211 5.59 -27.15 -0.23
CA SER A 211 4.82 -25.93 -0.47
C SER A 211 3.34 -26.15 -0.12
N LEU A 212 2.65 -25.06 0.26
CA LEU A 212 1.24 -25.13 0.69
C LEU A 212 0.33 -25.77 -0.35
N ASP A 213 0.63 -25.62 -1.65
CA ASP A 213 -0.15 -26.21 -2.74
C ASP A 213 -0.16 -27.73 -2.79
N GLN A 214 0.80 -28.37 -2.15
CA GLN A 214 0.94 -29.83 -2.06
C GLN A 214 0.32 -30.38 -0.76
N SER A 215 -0.07 -29.51 0.17
CA SER A 215 -0.58 -29.87 1.48
C SER A 215 -2.10 -29.71 1.57
N ALA A 216 -2.86 -30.55 0.87
CA ALA A 216 -4.32 -30.53 0.92
C ALA A 216 -4.86 -30.66 2.36
N GLY A 217 -5.95 -29.96 2.67
CA GLY A 217 -6.50 -29.81 4.02
C GLY A 217 -5.83 -28.73 4.87
N THR A 218 -4.71 -28.15 4.42
CA THR A 218 -4.04 -27.06 5.16
C THR A 218 -4.90 -25.81 5.19
N GLN A 219 -5.06 -25.25 6.38
CA GLN A 219 -5.75 -24.00 6.62
C GLN A 219 -4.77 -22.91 7.03
N TYR A 220 -4.92 -21.73 6.44
CA TYR A 220 -4.07 -20.59 6.74
C TYR A 220 -4.85 -19.28 6.65
N ILE A 221 -4.35 -18.29 7.38
CA ILE A 221 -4.94 -16.96 7.48
C ILE A 221 -4.03 -15.99 6.76
N VAL A 222 -4.52 -15.31 5.73
CA VAL A 222 -3.83 -14.16 5.13
C VAL A 222 -4.30 -12.90 5.83
N VAL A 223 -3.36 -12.17 6.42
CA VAL A 223 -3.57 -10.85 7.03
C VAL A 223 -2.87 -9.81 6.17
N ASP A 224 -3.65 -9.13 5.34
CA ASP A 224 -3.19 -8.07 4.45
C ASP A 224 -3.30 -6.72 5.14
N CYS A 225 -2.19 -6.22 5.68
CA CYS A 225 -2.11 -4.91 6.34
C CYS A 225 -1.65 -3.84 5.35
N GLY A 226 -2.60 -3.37 4.54
CA GLY A 226 -2.34 -2.40 3.48
C GLY A 226 -2.25 -0.94 3.94
N GLY A 227 -2.21 -0.05 2.96
CA GLY A 227 -2.18 1.40 3.18
C GLY A 227 -3.49 1.95 3.75
N GLY A 228 -4.64 1.44 3.29
CA GLY A 228 -5.95 1.93 3.69
C GLY A 228 -6.88 0.89 4.33
N THR A 229 -6.54 -0.40 4.23
CA THR A 229 -7.36 -1.49 4.74
C THR A 229 -6.50 -2.53 5.45
N ILE A 230 -7.10 -3.20 6.43
CA ILE A 230 -6.59 -4.47 6.97
C ILE A 230 -7.63 -5.52 6.60
N ASP A 231 -7.25 -6.44 5.71
CA ASP A 231 -8.12 -7.52 5.22
C ASP A 231 -7.61 -8.87 5.75
N ILE A 232 -8.51 -9.66 6.33
CA ILE A 232 -8.23 -10.97 6.91
C ILE A 232 -9.07 -12.01 6.19
N THR A 233 -8.41 -13.02 5.64
CA THR A 233 -9.06 -14.14 4.94
C THR A 233 -8.57 -15.47 5.46
N VAL A 234 -9.47 -16.45 5.53
CA VAL A 234 -9.16 -17.82 5.94
C VAL A 234 -9.38 -18.73 4.75
N HIS A 235 -8.29 -19.33 4.29
CA HIS A 235 -8.29 -20.24 3.16
C HIS A 235 -7.97 -21.66 3.59
N GLU A 236 -8.56 -22.60 2.88
CA GLU A 236 -8.20 -24.02 2.90
C GLU A 236 -7.70 -24.43 1.52
N VAL A 237 -6.59 -25.16 1.50
CA VAL A 237 -6.10 -25.84 0.29
C VAL A 237 -6.89 -27.13 0.09
N LEU A 238 -7.57 -27.25 -1.03
CA LEU A 238 -8.27 -28.47 -1.45
C LEU A 238 -7.33 -29.43 -2.20
N ASP A 239 -7.79 -30.67 -2.40
CA ASP A 239 -7.12 -31.62 -3.29
C ASP A 239 -6.89 -31.00 -4.69
N GLY A 240 -5.68 -31.17 -5.23
CA GLY A 240 -5.26 -30.51 -6.47
C GLY A 240 -4.87 -29.02 -6.31
N GLY A 241 -4.82 -28.53 -5.07
CA GLY A 241 -4.32 -27.21 -4.71
C GLY A 241 -5.33 -26.07 -4.87
N ALA A 242 -6.58 -26.32 -5.26
CA ALA A 242 -7.58 -25.25 -5.34
C ALA A 242 -7.78 -24.59 -3.96
N LEU A 243 -8.14 -23.30 -3.94
CA LEU A 243 -8.37 -22.58 -2.68
C LEU A 243 -9.87 -22.47 -2.39
N LYS A 244 -10.25 -22.77 -1.16
CA LYS A 244 -11.60 -22.55 -0.65
C LYS A 244 -11.59 -21.49 0.44
N GLU A 245 -12.35 -20.42 0.24
CA GLU A 245 -12.65 -19.47 1.31
C GLU A 245 -13.53 -20.16 2.36
N ARG A 246 -13.04 -20.23 3.60
CA ARG A 246 -13.75 -20.89 4.72
C ARG A 246 -14.65 -19.92 5.48
N HIS A 247 -14.23 -18.67 5.57
CA HIS A 247 -14.96 -17.62 6.26
C HIS A 247 -15.00 -16.38 5.38
N LYS A 248 -16.16 -15.70 5.41
CA LYS A 248 -16.34 -14.41 4.76
C LYS A 248 -15.20 -13.48 5.18
N VAL A 249 -14.56 -12.87 4.18
CA VAL A 249 -13.50 -11.87 4.39
C VAL A 249 -13.92 -10.85 5.44
N SER A 250 -13.08 -10.67 6.45
CA SER A 250 -13.23 -9.63 7.47
C SER A 250 -12.21 -8.54 7.19
N GLY A 251 -12.63 -7.29 7.13
CA GLY A 251 -11.70 -6.18 7.00
C GLY A 251 -12.26 -4.88 7.54
N ASN A 252 -11.39 -3.88 7.65
CA ASN A 252 -11.73 -2.54 8.12
C ASN A 252 -11.02 -1.47 7.28
N ASP A 253 -11.30 -0.20 7.58
CA ASP A 253 -10.70 0.99 6.97
C ASP A 253 -9.46 1.49 7.73
N LEU A 254 -8.82 0.61 8.51
CA LEU A 254 -7.56 0.90 9.18
C LEU A 254 -6.39 0.46 8.29
N GLY A 255 -5.26 1.16 8.39
CA GLY A 255 -4.07 0.85 7.59
C GLY A 255 -2.97 1.87 7.84
N GLY A 256 -1.94 1.86 6.99
CA GLY A 256 -0.83 2.82 7.06
C GLY A 256 -1.24 4.29 7.12
N GLN A 257 -2.32 4.68 6.43
CA GLN A 257 -2.87 6.04 6.44
C GLN A 257 -3.52 6.43 7.77
N THR A 258 -4.01 5.46 8.54
CA THR A 258 -4.51 5.73 9.88
C THR A 258 -3.37 6.17 10.80
N VAL A 259 -2.19 5.58 10.63
CA VAL A 259 -0.96 6.01 11.32
C VAL A 259 -0.57 7.42 10.90
N ASP A 260 -0.63 7.73 9.60
CA ASP A 260 -0.31 9.06 9.06
C ASP A 260 -1.26 10.13 9.59
N ARG A 261 -2.56 9.84 9.65
CA ARG A 261 -3.57 10.72 10.25
C ARG A 261 -3.30 10.96 11.74
N LYS A 262 -2.87 9.94 12.48
CA LYS A 262 -2.51 10.08 13.90
C LYS A 262 -1.25 10.89 14.09
N PHE A 263 -0.25 10.73 13.22
CA PHE A 263 0.93 11.59 13.21
C PHE A 263 0.57 13.05 12.91
N LYS A 264 -0.30 13.31 11.92
CA LYS A 264 -0.79 14.66 11.65
C LYS A 264 -1.58 15.25 12.82
N GLN A 265 -2.38 14.45 13.52
CA GLN A 265 -3.06 14.86 14.75
C GLN A 265 -2.04 15.23 15.83
N PHE A 266 -1.02 14.41 16.02
CA PHE A 266 0.07 14.67 16.95
C PHE A 266 0.80 15.98 16.63
N LEU A 267 1.07 16.29 15.35
CA LEU A 267 1.64 17.58 14.94
C LEU A 267 0.75 18.78 15.34
N ARG A 268 -0.57 18.64 15.32
CA ARG A 268 -1.49 19.69 15.80
C ARG A 268 -1.49 19.84 17.32
N GLU A 269 -1.21 18.77 18.05
CA GLU A 269 -1.16 18.77 19.51
C GLU A 269 0.15 19.39 20.03
N ILE A 270 1.27 19.25 19.29
CA ILE A 270 2.56 19.82 19.69
C ILE A 270 2.72 21.30 19.28
N PHE A 271 2.08 21.75 18.20
CA PHE A 271 2.23 23.13 17.74
C PHE A 271 1.12 24.03 18.30
N PRO A 272 1.37 25.35 18.43
CA PRO A 272 0.31 26.28 18.84
C PRO A 272 -0.93 26.17 17.95
N GLU A 273 -2.09 26.49 18.53
CA GLU A 273 -3.38 26.26 17.90
C GLU A 273 -3.48 26.87 16.49
N GLY A 274 -3.88 26.03 15.53
CA GLY A 274 -4.05 26.40 14.13
C GLY A 274 -2.76 26.68 13.36
N VAL A 275 -1.56 26.55 13.95
CA VAL A 275 -0.28 26.72 13.23
C VAL A 275 -0.15 25.70 12.12
N TRP A 276 -0.37 24.41 12.43
CA TRP A 276 -0.25 23.34 11.44
C TRP A 276 -1.22 23.52 10.28
N ASP A 277 -2.49 23.84 10.56
CA ASP A 277 -3.51 24.01 9.53
C ASP A 277 -3.21 25.22 8.62
N GLN A 278 -2.74 26.33 9.22
CA GLN A 278 -2.28 27.50 8.47
C GLN A 278 -1.05 27.18 7.61
N PHE A 279 -0.10 26.40 8.14
CA PHE A 279 1.09 25.96 7.41
C PHE A 279 0.72 25.08 6.22
N GLU A 280 -0.15 24.08 6.42
CA GLU A 280 -0.62 23.19 5.36
C GLU A 280 -1.35 23.95 4.25
N GLN A 281 -2.18 24.93 4.62
CA GLN A 281 -2.88 25.78 3.65
C GLN A 281 -1.92 26.68 2.87
N ASN A 282 -0.92 27.25 3.55
CA ASN A 282 -0.01 28.22 2.95
C ASN A 282 1.13 27.57 2.16
N SER A 283 1.55 26.38 2.55
CA SER A 283 2.71 25.66 2.00
C SER A 283 2.39 24.16 1.87
N PRO A 284 1.42 23.78 1.02
CA PRO A 284 0.97 22.39 0.92
C PRO A 284 2.07 21.42 0.44
N SER A 285 2.98 21.85 -0.44
CA SER A 285 4.15 21.05 -0.85
C SER A 285 5.10 20.78 0.33
N ALA A 286 5.36 21.77 1.18
CA ALA A 286 6.21 21.62 2.36
C ALA A 286 5.56 20.72 3.43
N ALA A 287 4.25 20.85 3.65
CA ALA A 287 3.51 19.93 4.52
C ALA A 287 3.56 18.49 3.98
N GLN A 288 3.40 18.32 2.68
CA GLN A 288 3.54 17.03 2.00
C GLN A 288 4.93 16.41 2.12
N LYS A 289 5.98 17.23 2.18
CA LYS A 289 7.35 16.78 2.42
C LYS A 289 7.51 16.17 3.81
N ILE A 290 6.96 16.81 4.85
CA ILE A 290 6.96 16.28 6.23
C ILE A 290 6.23 14.93 6.30
N MET A 291 5.03 14.86 5.70
CA MET A 291 4.24 13.62 5.71
C MET A 291 4.95 12.48 4.97
N TYR A 292 5.63 12.79 3.87
CA TYR A 292 6.41 11.79 3.12
C TYR A 292 7.64 11.30 3.86
N GLU A 293 8.35 12.18 4.57
CA GLU A 293 9.46 11.78 5.44
C GLU A 293 8.95 10.81 6.52
N PHE A 294 7.80 11.11 7.12
CA PHE A 294 7.17 10.24 8.11
C PHE A 294 6.83 8.83 7.58
N THR A 295 6.49 8.69 6.30
CA THR A 295 6.24 7.37 5.67
C THR A 295 7.41 6.41 5.80
N TYR A 296 8.65 6.90 5.83
CA TYR A 296 9.85 6.09 6.04
C TYR A 296 10.19 5.94 7.52
N LEU A 297 9.98 7.00 8.30
CA LEU A 297 10.24 7.00 9.74
C LEU A 297 9.32 6.03 10.50
N LYS A 298 8.07 5.87 10.07
CA LYS A 298 7.15 4.89 10.69
C LYS A 298 7.52 3.42 10.44
N GLN A 299 8.52 3.15 9.61
CA GLN A 299 9.02 1.80 9.33
C GLN A 299 10.21 1.41 10.23
N VAL A 300 10.74 2.35 11.01
CA VAL A 300 11.86 2.08 11.93
C VAL A 300 11.36 2.04 13.38
N ASP A 301 11.89 1.09 14.14
CA ASP A 301 11.62 0.95 15.58
C ASP A 301 12.72 1.67 16.38
N LYS A 302 12.84 2.98 16.17
CA LYS A 302 13.86 3.86 16.78
C LYS A 302 13.30 5.26 17.01
N ASP A 303 14.01 6.05 17.82
CA ASP A 303 13.75 7.50 17.91
C ASP A 303 13.91 8.16 16.54
N VAL A 304 12.99 9.06 16.22
CA VAL A 304 12.95 9.74 14.93
C VAL A 304 12.96 11.24 15.11
N GLN A 305 13.66 11.92 14.19
CA GLN A 305 13.71 13.37 14.10
C GLN A 305 13.12 13.79 12.77
N ILE A 306 12.30 14.84 12.81
CA ILE A 306 11.64 15.39 11.64
C ILE A 306 12.09 16.83 11.49
N SER A 307 12.63 17.14 10.30
CA SER A 307 13.08 18.49 9.98
C SER A 307 11.88 19.41 9.78
N CYS A 308 11.82 20.53 10.52
CA CYS A 308 10.76 21.52 10.34
C CYS A 308 11.19 22.57 9.29
N PRO A 309 10.41 22.78 8.22
CA PRO A 309 10.67 23.84 7.27
C PRO A 309 10.68 25.23 7.93
N PHE A 310 11.47 26.14 7.39
CA PHE A 310 11.58 27.52 7.90
C PHE A 310 10.22 28.23 8.00
N THR A 311 9.33 27.98 7.04
CA THR A 311 7.97 28.55 7.02
C THR A 311 7.12 28.07 8.20
N LEU A 312 7.21 26.79 8.56
CA LEU A 312 6.56 26.25 9.77
C LEU A 312 7.18 26.87 11.03
N GLY A 313 8.52 26.89 11.12
CA GLY A 313 9.22 27.50 12.26
C GLY A 313 8.91 28.99 12.47
N SER A 314 8.70 29.73 11.38
CA SER A 314 8.32 31.15 11.42
C SER A 314 6.89 31.34 11.95
N LEU A 315 5.94 30.51 11.49
CA LEU A 315 4.55 30.52 11.97
C LEU A 315 4.44 30.15 13.46
N ILE A 316 5.26 29.20 13.92
CA ILE A 316 5.33 28.86 15.35
C ILE A 316 5.76 30.10 16.14
N LYS A 317 6.86 30.76 15.74
CA LYS A 317 7.39 31.95 16.42
C LYS A 317 6.41 33.13 16.45
N GLU A 318 5.64 33.33 15.38
CA GLU A 318 4.65 34.41 15.31
C GLU A 318 3.49 34.19 16.29
N LYS A 319 3.09 32.92 16.52
CA LYS A 319 1.96 32.57 17.39
C LYS A 319 2.34 32.21 18.81
N SER A 320 3.61 31.91 19.08
CA SER A 320 4.11 31.66 20.43
C SER A 320 4.66 32.96 21.02
N ASP A 321 3.95 33.58 21.97
CA ASP A 321 4.47 34.69 22.78
C ASP A 321 5.67 34.31 23.68
N THR A 322 6.16 33.06 23.60
CA THR A 322 7.27 32.53 24.41
C THR A 322 8.21 31.67 23.57
N GLU A 323 9.51 31.87 23.75
CA GLU A 323 10.60 31.04 23.21
C GLU A 323 10.64 29.60 23.78
N ASN A 324 9.56 29.12 24.39
CA ASN A 324 9.60 27.95 25.25
C ASN A 324 9.24 26.67 24.51
N PHE A 325 10.29 25.88 24.27
CA PHE A 325 10.35 24.42 24.37
C PHE A 325 8.99 23.74 24.60
N VAL A 326 8.34 23.25 23.53
CA VAL A 326 7.17 22.38 23.66
C VAL A 326 7.70 20.98 23.98
N GLN A 327 7.84 20.66 25.27
CA GLN A 327 7.95 19.29 25.71
C GLN A 327 6.53 18.78 25.95
N SER A 328 5.99 17.99 25.03
CA SER A 328 4.67 17.40 25.23
C SER A 328 4.78 16.24 26.24
N GLU A 329 3.69 15.97 26.97
CA GLU A 329 3.56 14.77 27.80
C GLU A 329 3.72 13.45 27.00
N LEU A 330 3.75 13.55 25.67
CA LEU A 330 3.89 12.46 24.72
C LEU A 330 5.35 12.22 24.26
N GLY A 331 6.33 12.89 24.87
CA GLY A 331 7.75 12.70 24.54
C GLY A 331 8.20 13.42 23.25
N ALA A 332 7.43 14.42 22.79
CA ALA A 332 7.85 15.31 21.71
C ALA A 332 8.71 16.44 22.27
N SER A 333 9.73 16.87 21.53
CA SER A 333 10.50 18.08 21.83
C SER A 333 10.72 18.91 20.57
N TRP A 334 10.80 20.23 20.74
CA TRP A 334 11.11 21.17 19.66
C TRP A 334 12.19 22.15 20.11
N ASP A 335 13.26 22.26 19.32
CA ASP A 335 14.43 23.10 19.61
C ASP A 335 14.48 24.40 18.78
N GLY A 336 13.44 24.69 18.00
CA GLY A 336 13.39 25.82 17.08
C GLY A 336 13.63 25.46 15.61
N ARG A 337 14.17 24.27 15.30
CA ARG A 337 14.42 23.79 13.92
C ARG A 337 13.99 22.34 13.67
N VAL A 338 14.02 21.50 14.70
CA VAL A 338 13.74 20.06 14.61
C VAL A 338 12.65 19.70 15.59
N ALA A 339 11.68 18.89 15.15
CA ALA A 339 10.76 18.20 16.03
C ALA A 339 11.30 16.77 16.27
N GLY A 340 11.60 16.44 17.53
CA GLY A 340 12.01 15.10 17.94
C GLY A 340 10.85 14.33 18.57
N VAL A 341 10.71 13.04 18.24
CA VAL A 341 9.76 12.12 18.86
C VAL A 341 10.53 10.95 19.47
N ALA A 342 10.50 10.82 20.79
CA ALA A 342 11.10 9.68 21.49
C ALA A 342 10.13 8.47 21.48
N ALA A 343 10.64 7.27 21.21
CA ALA A 343 9.86 6.04 21.33
C ALA A 343 9.56 5.76 22.81
N SER A 344 8.28 5.59 23.16
CA SER A 344 7.90 5.30 24.55
C SER A 344 8.46 3.94 25.00
N GLU A 345 9.31 3.91 26.02
CA GLU A 345 9.73 2.67 26.69
C GLU A 345 8.50 1.98 27.32
N GLY A 346 8.23 0.72 26.97
CA GLY A 346 7.33 -0.15 27.77
C GLY A 346 6.09 -0.76 27.10
N ARG A 347 5.90 -0.71 25.77
CA ARG A 347 4.81 -1.49 25.13
C ARG A 347 5.18 -2.97 24.95
N PRO A 348 4.22 -3.92 25.05
CA PRO A 348 4.48 -5.32 24.78
C PRO A 348 4.99 -5.48 23.35
N ARG A 349 6.18 -6.07 23.22
CA ARG A 349 6.83 -6.32 21.93
C ARG A 349 6.22 -7.58 21.33
N LEU A 350 5.62 -7.47 20.15
CA LEU A 350 5.47 -8.63 19.27
C LEU A 350 6.86 -8.96 18.72
N PRO A 351 7.26 -10.24 18.64
CA PRO A 351 8.56 -10.62 18.12
C PRO A 351 8.74 -10.08 16.69
N SER A 352 9.88 -9.44 16.44
CA SER A 352 10.23 -8.91 15.12
C SER A 352 10.44 -10.06 14.13
N PRO A 353 9.72 -10.06 12.98
CA PRO A 353 9.94 -11.07 11.94
C PRO A 353 11.30 -10.85 11.27
N ARG A 354 12.04 -11.95 11.05
CA ARG A 354 13.31 -11.92 10.32
C ARG A 354 13.05 -11.66 8.83
N PRO A 355 13.82 -10.81 8.15
CA PRO A 355 13.76 -10.69 6.70
C PRO A 355 14.07 -12.04 6.04
N LEU A 356 13.31 -12.38 5.00
CA LEU A 356 13.61 -13.52 4.11
C LEU A 356 14.91 -13.21 3.34
N LEU A 357 16.01 -13.81 3.76
CA LEU A 357 17.20 -13.93 2.91
C LEU A 357 16.89 -14.94 1.80
N PRO A 358 17.09 -14.62 0.51
CA PRO A 358 17.08 -15.64 -0.52
C PRO A 358 18.18 -16.66 -0.23
N ALA A 359 17.90 -17.94 -0.46
CA ALA A 359 18.90 -19.00 -0.38
C ALA A 359 20.12 -18.64 -1.25
N LEU A 360 21.31 -18.74 -0.66
CA LEU A 360 22.59 -18.48 -1.33
C LEU A 360 22.74 -19.40 -2.56
N PRO A 361 22.95 -18.86 -3.77
CA PRO A 361 23.58 -19.63 -4.84
C PRO A 361 25.05 -19.83 -4.48
N GLY A 362 25.57 -21.03 -4.75
CA GLY A 362 26.97 -21.39 -4.53
C GLY A 362 27.96 -20.36 -5.10
N GLU A 363 29.09 -20.26 -4.41
CA GLU A 363 30.17 -19.30 -4.61
C GLU A 363 30.46 -18.96 -6.08
N SER A 364 30.37 -17.67 -6.43
CA SER A 364 31.25 -17.08 -7.43
C SER A 364 31.66 -15.68 -7.00
N ARG A 365 32.97 -15.43 -7.05
CA ARG A 365 33.64 -14.25 -6.50
C ARG A 365 33.33 -12.98 -7.31
N GLY A 366 32.88 -11.94 -6.61
CA GLY A 366 33.32 -10.56 -6.84
C GLY A 366 32.31 -9.60 -7.46
N VAL A 367 31.50 -8.92 -6.63
CA VAL A 367 31.01 -7.53 -6.78
C VAL A 367 30.56 -7.03 -5.38
N PRO A 368 30.77 -5.75 -4.98
CA PRO A 368 30.39 -5.26 -3.64
C PRO A 368 28.87 -5.12 -3.46
N ARG A 369 28.37 -5.43 -2.26
CA ARG A 369 26.95 -5.33 -1.86
C ARG A 369 26.51 -3.86 -1.64
N PRO A 370 25.33 -3.43 -2.12
CA PRO A 370 24.63 -2.27 -1.55
C PRO A 370 23.94 -2.67 -0.24
N ALA A 371 23.94 -1.75 0.74
CA ALA A 371 23.26 -1.94 2.02
C ALA A 371 21.75 -2.13 1.84
N GLU A 372 21.23 -3.28 2.28
CA GLU A 372 19.81 -3.63 2.27
C GLU A 372 19.04 -2.77 3.30
N ARG A 373 18.11 -1.95 2.82
CA ARG A 373 16.99 -1.43 3.60
C ARG A 373 15.71 -2.03 2.98
N HIS A 374 15.24 -3.15 3.53
CA HIS A 374 13.96 -3.71 3.12
C HIS A 374 12.81 -2.88 3.69
N SER A 375 11.84 -2.55 2.83
CA SER A 375 10.56 -1.91 3.21
C SER A 375 9.58 -2.98 3.71
N PRO A 376 9.05 -2.90 4.94
CA PRO A 376 8.04 -3.81 5.45
C PRO A 376 6.62 -3.52 4.94
N SER A 377 6.40 -2.44 4.18
CA SER A 377 5.06 -1.88 3.93
C SER A 377 4.20 -2.63 2.90
N SER A 378 4.54 -3.87 2.55
CA SER A 378 3.78 -4.69 1.60
C SER A 378 3.90 -6.20 1.84
N VAL A 379 4.12 -6.60 3.10
CA VAL A 379 4.16 -8.03 3.45
C VAL A 379 2.77 -8.45 3.94
N SER A 380 2.09 -9.29 3.16
CA SER A 380 0.93 -10.04 3.65
C SER A 380 1.44 -11.08 4.65
N TRP A 381 0.93 -11.04 5.88
CA TRP A 381 1.36 -11.94 6.95
C TRP A 381 0.49 -13.18 6.94
N VAL A 382 1.08 -14.37 6.98
CA VAL A 382 0.33 -15.62 7.05
C VAL A 382 0.51 -16.30 8.40
N PHE A 383 -0.60 -16.49 9.10
CA PHE A 383 -0.66 -17.23 10.36
C PHE A 383 -1.38 -18.58 10.12
N PRO A 384 -0.77 -19.71 10.48
CA PRO A 384 -1.49 -20.97 10.56
C PRO A 384 -2.23 -21.09 11.91
N GLY A 385 -3.24 -21.96 11.90
CA GLY A 385 -4.36 -22.00 12.84
C GLY A 385 -4.04 -21.77 14.33
N ALA A 386 -4.85 -20.92 14.95
CA ALA A 386 -5.11 -20.98 16.38
C ALA A 386 -6.04 -22.18 16.64
N SER A 387 -5.58 -23.15 17.44
CA SER A 387 -6.46 -24.21 17.94
C SER A 387 -7.61 -23.59 18.75
N SER A 388 -8.81 -24.12 18.54
CA SER A 388 -10.05 -23.63 19.14
C SER A 388 -10.11 -23.91 20.65
N ARG A 389 -9.74 -22.93 21.47
CA ARG A 389 -10.26 -22.74 22.83
C ARG A 389 -10.21 -21.26 23.19
N TRP A 390 -11.28 -20.55 22.86
CA TRP A 390 -11.59 -19.28 23.50
C TRP A 390 -12.41 -19.60 24.75
N ASP A 391 -11.77 -19.53 25.91
CA ASP A 391 -12.50 -19.54 27.19
C ASP A 391 -13.31 -18.25 27.29
N VAL A 392 -14.63 -18.39 27.17
CA VAL A 392 -15.59 -17.32 27.42
C VAL A 392 -15.78 -17.19 28.94
N PRO A 393 -15.50 -16.03 29.56
CA PRO A 393 -15.71 -15.88 30.99
C PRO A 393 -17.19 -15.65 31.27
N GLY A 394 -17.83 -16.62 31.94
CA GLY A 394 -19.14 -16.43 32.56
C GLY A 394 -20.11 -17.58 32.38
N THR A 395 -20.01 -18.59 33.24
CA THR A 395 -21.16 -19.35 33.77
C THR A 395 -20.71 -20.13 35.01
N PRO A 396 -21.55 -20.26 36.06
CA PRO A 396 -21.10 -20.71 37.38
C PRO A 396 -20.89 -22.22 37.46
N HIS A 397 -19.86 -22.62 38.22
CA HIS A 397 -19.57 -24.00 38.59
C HIS A 397 -20.79 -24.74 39.15
N GLN A 398 -21.19 -25.83 38.50
CA GLN A 398 -21.93 -26.91 39.17
C GLN A 398 -20.94 -28.00 39.62
N GLY A 399 -21.21 -28.48 40.82
CA GLY A 399 -20.34 -29.30 41.65
C GLY A 399 -19.98 -30.65 41.06
N GLY A 400 -18.84 -31.15 41.53
CA GLY A 400 -18.27 -32.41 41.12
C GLY A 400 -19.09 -33.63 41.58
N VAL A 401 -18.80 -34.74 40.90
CA VAL A 401 -19.13 -36.09 41.34
C VAL A 401 -17.79 -36.82 41.48
N GLN A 402 -17.46 -37.15 42.72
CA GLN A 402 -16.43 -38.13 43.07
C GLN A 402 -16.92 -39.52 42.68
N GLU A 403 -16.06 -40.32 42.04
CA GLU A 403 -16.19 -41.77 42.06
C GLU A 403 -15.75 -42.29 43.43
N ALA A 404 -16.58 -43.16 44.03
CA ALA A 404 -16.13 -44.21 44.91
C ALA A 404 -17.15 -45.36 44.95
N SER A 405 -16.66 -46.55 44.56
CA SER A 405 -17.19 -47.92 44.78
C SER A 405 -18.41 -48.38 44.00
#